data_AF-A0A0N1IK37-F1
#
_entry.id   AF-A0A0N1IK37-F1
#
_cell.length_a   1.000
_cell.length_b   1.000
_cell.length_c   1.000
_cell.angle_alpha   90.00
_cell.angle_beta   90.00
_cell.angle_gamma   90.00
#
_symmetry.space_group_name_H-M   'P 1'
#
loop_
_entity.id
_entity.type
_entity.pdbx_description
1 polymer ?
#
loop_
_entity_poly.entity_id
_entity_poly.type
_entity_poly.pdbx_seq_one_letter_code
_entity_poly.pdbx_strand_id
1 'polypeptide(L)'
;MLRSRLLHLVHQRSCAFAARSPAASITTFSTIVQKRFQSSSSPSSGLPEVAPGLEIASANVQAPVTYEQVWSLWNEGNLFSLQVAQMRDFLSKVGVTTDVTAKKAAVVRRLEEYLQANDKINSAATGDAVGAASTAAAAAGGLKGADYGNWATSGSTQPETLLDLAQAGFYQGAATMVPRAFQLLTVGSSSEAVVSRVNTAAFPGFPANTECYTLSASDAEGAMQARYSKVLQWCLLNMSNLRMDGELTVEVGKLLLTTSAMRHNERVVSAYTLQQRLQLTRPYTWISCVPESAISAVEKLLAEKGFDLVSKNARLTYEGTIKRTNDNLEVVLDEHMKVDGVYGEWVCVQTAFCTSLEKPDLRVLLRSRPPVSAQDRDTYSRTPVIELSQDDVSDVLPPEHGQLVYLSENESRHFERLNAKGIAIVVREIKRQPLIVLRDEEEDARVEYRISVDIPASAGSHTVDVRAVGLEVLTLAEELSAAVQVPFNEAYGLVRSSSASS
;
A
#
# COMPACT_ATOMS: atom_id res chain seq x y z
N MET A 1 45.28 57.44 18.33
CA MET A 1 46.11 56.55 19.17
C MET A 1 46.13 55.19 18.46
N LEU A 2 47.19 54.89 17.68
CA LEU A 2 48.34 54.05 18.06
C LEU A 2 47.92 52.60 18.37
N ARG A 3 47.98 51.70 17.36
CA ARG A 3 49.00 50.63 17.15
C ARG A 3 48.80 49.42 18.10
N SER A 4 48.87 48.15 17.66
CA SER A 4 49.84 47.60 16.71
C SER A 4 49.33 46.48 15.81
N ARG A 5 49.86 46.48 14.58
CA ARG A 5 50.06 45.34 13.67
C ARG A 5 50.98 44.27 14.28
N LEU A 6 50.90 43.05 13.78
CA LEU A 6 52.08 42.30 13.30
C LEU A 6 51.68 41.27 12.23
N LEU A 7 52.55 41.11 11.22
CA LEU A 7 52.44 40.20 10.08
C LEU A 7 53.56 39.15 10.20
N HIS A 8 53.32 37.90 9.81
CA HIS A 8 54.29 37.04 9.11
C HIS A 8 53.50 35.90 8.42
N LEU A 9 53.43 35.81 7.09
CA LEU A 9 54.42 35.36 6.09
C LEU A 9 54.65 33.84 6.01
N VAL A 10 53.99 33.24 5.01
CA VAL A 10 54.52 32.25 4.04
C VAL A 10 55.14 30.95 4.56
N HIS A 11 54.51 29.84 4.18
CA HIS A 11 55.21 28.79 3.43
C HIS A 11 54.30 28.11 2.39
N GLN A 12 54.69 28.17 1.13
CA GLN A 12 54.19 27.26 0.09
C GLN A 12 54.79 25.87 0.32
N ARG A 13 53.98 24.82 0.15
CA ARG A 13 54.46 23.53 -0.37
C ARG A 13 53.47 22.97 -1.36
N SER A 14 53.74 23.21 -2.64
CA SER A 14 53.21 22.36 -3.71
C SER A 14 53.86 20.98 -3.61
N CYS A 15 53.04 19.94 -3.50
CA CYS A 15 53.43 18.58 -3.89
C CYS A 15 52.44 18.13 -4.97
N ALA A 16 52.78 18.39 -6.23
CA ALA A 16 52.13 17.71 -7.35
C ALA A 16 52.74 16.30 -7.44
N PHE A 17 51.92 15.25 -7.47
CA PHE A 17 52.40 13.94 -7.90
C PHE A 17 51.36 13.13 -8.68
N ALA A 18 51.79 12.77 -9.90
CA ALA A 18 51.36 11.66 -10.74
C ALA A 18 49.86 11.38 -10.94
N ALA A 19 49.41 11.69 -12.17
CA ALA A 19 48.32 11.00 -12.83
C ALA A 19 48.49 9.46 -12.77
N ARG A 20 47.37 8.77 -12.50
CA ARG A 20 47.13 7.39 -12.96
C ARG A 20 45.70 7.28 -13.46
N SER A 21 45.54 7.23 -14.78
CA SER A 21 44.36 6.62 -15.38
C SER A 21 44.41 5.11 -15.17
N PRO A 22 43.32 4.45 -14.77
CA PRO A 22 43.01 3.12 -15.25
C PRO A 22 42.18 3.25 -16.54
N ALA A 23 42.58 2.53 -17.57
CA ALA A 23 41.81 2.46 -18.82
C ALA A 23 40.56 1.58 -18.66
N ALA A 24 39.56 1.89 -19.48
CA ALA A 24 38.40 1.10 -19.88
C ALA A 24 38.26 -0.34 -19.34
N SER A 25 37.11 -0.59 -18.70
CA SER A 25 36.36 -1.84 -18.88
C SER A 25 34.95 -1.50 -19.35
N ILE A 26 34.77 -1.43 -20.67
CA ILE A 26 33.44 -1.35 -21.29
C ILE A 26 32.84 -2.75 -21.23
N THR A 27 32.05 -3.02 -20.20
CA THR A 27 31.25 -4.26 -20.12
C THR A 27 29.96 -4.05 -20.88
N THR A 28 29.97 -4.34 -22.18
CA THR A 28 28.75 -4.43 -23.00
C THR A 28 27.82 -5.49 -22.43
N PHE A 29 26.70 -5.08 -21.83
CA PHE A 29 25.61 -6.01 -21.53
C PHE A 29 24.75 -6.23 -22.77
N SER A 30 24.73 -7.47 -23.23
CA SER A 30 24.14 -7.89 -24.49
C SER A 30 22.61 -7.74 -24.51
N THR A 31 22.09 -7.31 -25.66
CA THR A 31 20.68 -7.34 -26.00
C THR A 31 20.14 -8.79 -25.94
N ILE A 32 19.38 -9.14 -24.90
CA ILE A 32 18.66 -10.42 -24.88
C ILE A 32 17.43 -10.30 -25.78
N VAL A 33 17.64 -10.60 -27.07
CA VAL A 33 16.56 -10.84 -28.02
C VAL A 33 15.92 -12.18 -27.68
N GLN A 34 14.82 -12.16 -26.93
CA GLN A 34 14.04 -13.37 -26.65
C GLN A 34 13.35 -13.84 -27.95
N LYS A 35 13.98 -14.80 -28.63
CA LYS A 35 13.42 -15.43 -29.84
C LYS A 35 12.11 -16.13 -29.51
N ARG A 36 11.06 -15.67 -30.18
CA ARG A 36 9.77 -16.32 -30.42
C ARG A 36 9.93 -17.84 -30.62
N PHE A 37 9.52 -18.64 -29.62
CA PHE A 37 9.37 -20.08 -29.81
C PHE A 37 8.14 -20.35 -30.71
N GLN A 38 8.38 -20.54 -32.00
CA GLN A 38 7.42 -21.18 -32.90
C GLN A 38 7.63 -22.69 -32.81
N SER A 39 6.69 -23.40 -32.17
CA SER A 39 6.69 -24.86 -32.11
C SER A 39 5.90 -25.44 -33.29
N SER A 40 6.59 -25.77 -34.39
CA SER A 40 6.02 -26.62 -35.44
C SER A 40 7.07 -27.30 -36.31
N SER A 41 7.32 -28.59 -36.06
CA SER A 41 7.52 -29.60 -37.12
C SER A 41 7.72 -31.01 -36.52
N SER A 42 6.70 -31.86 -36.69
CA SER A 42 6.88 -33.31 -36.64
C SER A 42 7.11 -33.82 -38.07
N PRO A 43 8.08 -34.69 -38.36
CA PRO A 43 8.27 -35.25 -39.69
C PRO A 43 7.37 -36.49 -39.93
N SER A 44 6.69 -36.50 -41.08
CA SER A 44 6.41 -37.63 -42.01
C SER A 44 6.21 -39.07 -41.47
N SER A 45 5.28 -39.89 -41.96
CA SER A 45 4.68 -39.97 -43.31
C SER A 45 3.48 -40.94 -43.35
N GLY A 46 2.50 -40.72 -44.24
CA GLY A 46 1.53 -41.77 -44.64
C GLY A 46 0.12 -41.27 -44.98
N LEU A 47 -0.15 -41.09 -46.27
CA LEU A 47 -1.48 -41.12 -46.91
C LEU A 47 -1.49 -42.36 -47.85
N PRO A 48 -2.64 -42.91 -48.31
CA PRO A 48 -3.98 -42.31 -48.45
C PRO A 48 -5.10 -43.23 -47.84
N GLU A 49 -6.42 -43.27 -48.18
CA GLU A 49 -7.28 -42.59 -49.16
C GLU A 49 -8.80 -42.72 -48.81
N VAL A 50 -9.68 -41.97 -49.51
CA VAL A 50 -11.16 -42.07 -49.66
C VAL A 50 -12.06 -41.92 -48.39
N ALA A 51 -13.23 -41.28 -48.60
CA ALA A 51 -14.36 -41.16 -47.66
C ALA A 51 -15.43 -42.25 -47.95
N PRO A 52 -16.71 -42.16 -47.52
CA PRO A 52 -17.30 -41.49 -46.35
C PRO A 52 -18.12 -42.46 -45.45
N GLY A 53 -18.41 -42.03 -44.21
CA GLY A 53 -19.63 -42.37 -43.46
C GLY A 53 -19.88 -43.84 -43.03
N LEU A 54 -19.94 -44.05 -41.71
CA LEU A 54 -20.85 -45.05 -41.15
C LEU A 54 -21.25 -44.67 -39.71
N GLU A 55 -22.54 -44.76 -39.41
CA GLU A 55 -23.06 -44.62 -38.06
C GLU A 55 -22.56 -45.79 -37.20
N ILE A 56 -22.04 -45.51 -36.00
CA ILE A 56 -21.86 -46.54 -34.97
C ILE A 56 -22.64 -46.12 -33.74
N ALA A 57 -23.71 -46.87 -33.48
CA ALA A 57 -24.55 -46.72 -32.31
C ALA A 57 -23.72 -46.79 -31.03
N SER A 58 -23.75 -45.73 -30.22
CA SER A 58 -23.21 -45.75 -28.86
C SER A 58 -24.15 -46.53 -27.96
N ALA A 59 -23.95 -47.86 -27.90
CA ALA A 59 -24.60 -48.71 -26.91
C ALA A 59 -24.18 -48.29 -25.49
N ASN A 60 -25.16 -48.08 -24.62
CA ASN A 60 -24.94 -47.70 -23.23
C ASN A 60 -24.16 -48.78 -22.45
N VAL A 61 -22.94 -48.45 -22.03
CA VAL A 61 -22.31 -49.02 -20.82
C VAL A 61 -21.70 -47.87 -20.03
N GLN A 62 -22.52 -47.21 -19.20
CA GLN A 62 -22.04 -46.16 -18.30
C GLN A 62 -21.51 -46.79 -17.01
N ALA A 63 -20.23 -46.58 -16.72
CA ALA A 63 -19.65 -46.97 -15.44
C ALA A 63 -20.30 -46.19 -14.29
N PRO A 64 -20.53 -46.82 -13.11
CA PRO A 64 -21.07 -46.14 -11.95
C PRO A 64 -20.05 -45.11 -11.42
N VAL A 65 -20.49 -43.87 -11.21
CA VAL A 65 -19.64 -42.77 -10.73
C VAL A 65 -19.32 -42.97 -9.25
N THR A 66 -18.04 -42.80 -8.87
CA THR A 66 -17.55 -42.96 -7.51
C THR A 66 -17.68 -41.67 -6.69
N TYR A 67 -17.66 -41.79 -5.35
CA TYR A 67 -17.73 -40.63 -4.44
C TYR A 67 -16.61 -39.63 -4.68
N GLU A 68 -15.38 -40.11 -4.86
CA GLU A 68 -14.18 -39.28 -5.11
C GLU A 68 -14.32 -38.44 -6.39
N GLN A 69 -14.91 -39.02 -7.45
CA GLN A 69 -15.14 -38.32 -8.72
C GLN A 69 -16.24 -37.25 -8.62
N VAL A 70 -17.25 -37.46 -7.76
CA VAL A 70 -18.26 -36.44 -7.45
C VAL A 70 -17.65 -35.32 -6.59
N TRP A 71 -16.79 -35.68 -5.63
CA TRP A 71 -16.12 -34.74 -4.73
C TRP A 71 -15.14 -33.82 -5.47
N SER A 72 -14.32 -34.33 -6.38
CA SER A 72 -13.41 -33.50 -7.18
C SER A 72 -14.18 -32.52 -8.07
N LEU A 73 -15.21 -33.00 -8.80
CA LEU A 73 -16.04 -32.17 -9.66
C LEU A 73 -16.84 -31.10 -8.88
N TRP A 74 -17.10 -31.30 -7.59
CA TRP A 74 -17.69 -30.27 -6.72
C TRP A 74 -16.67 -29.19 -6.35
N ASN A 75 -15.47 -29.57 -5.92
CA ASN A 75 -14.38 -28.62 -5.62
C ASN A 75 -13.95 -27.79 -6.86
N GLU A 76 -14.04 -28.37 -8.05
CA GLU A 76 -13.78 -27.70 -9.33
C GLU A 76 -14.98 -26.88 -9.85
N GLY A 77 -16.13 -26.90 -9.18
CA GLY A 77 -17.35 -26.19 -9.61
C GLY A 77 -18.01 -26.75 -10.88
N ASN A 78 -17.67 -27.98 -11.28
CA ASN A 78 -18.01 -28.58 -12.58
C ASN A 78 -18.99 -29.76 -12.48
N LEU A 79 -19.86 -29.81 -11.46
CA LEU A 79 -20.90 -30.84 -11.31
C LEU A 79 -21.87 -30.91 -12.51
N PHE A 80 -22.01 -29.84 -13.28
CA PHE A 80 -22.79 -29.82 -14.53
C PHE A 80 -22.19 -30.67 -15.66
N SER A 81 -20.96 -31.18 -15.54
CA SER A 81 -20.39 -32.15 -16.48
C SER A 81 -21.04 -33.54 -16.42
N LEU A 82 -21.52 -33.96 -15.24
CA LEU A 82 -22.14 -35.28 -15.04
C LEU A 82 -23.50 -35.40 -15.75
N GLN A 83 -23.86 -36.59 -16.22
CA GLN A 83 -25.19 -36.83 -16.80
C GLN A 83 -26.26 -36.95 -15.71
N VAL A 84 -27.51 -36.60 -16.06
CA VAL A 84 -28.64 -36.64 -15.11
C VAL A 84 -28.89 -38.06 -14.57
N ALA A 85 -28.72 -39.08 -15.41
CA ALA A 85 -28.82 -40.48 -15.00
C ALA A 85 -27.75 -40.84 -13.95
N GLN A 86 -26.49 -40.45 -14.17
CA GLN A 86 -25.38 -40.72 -13.26
C GLN A 86 -25.56 -40.04 -11.89
N MET A 87 -26.01 -38.78 -11.86
CA MET A 87 -26.27 -38.07 -10.61
C MET A 87 -27.44 -38.68 -9.82
N ARG A 88 -28.49 -39.15 -10.51
CA ARG A 88 -29.63 -39.83 -9.86
C ARG A 88 -29.26 -41.22 -9.33
N ASP A 89 -28.44 -41.98 -10.07
CA ASP A 89 -27.94 -43.29 -9.65
C ASP A 89 -26.92 -43.19 -8.49
N PHE A 90 -26.16 -42.10 -8.41
CA PHE A 90 -25.35 -41.79 -7.23
C PHE A 90 -26.22 -41.42 -6.02
N LEU A 91 -27.18 -40.51 -6.16
CA LEU A 91 -28.06 -40.09 -5.06
C LEU A 91 -28.96 -41.21 -4.54
N SER A 92 -29.45 -42.11 -5.42
CA SER A 92 -30.25 -43.27 -5.02
C SER A 92 -29.44 -44.28 -4.20
N LYS A 93 -28.15 -44.51 -4.55
CA LYS A 93 -27.23 -45.38 -3.79
C LYS A 93 -26.95 -44.87 -2.38
N VAL A 94 -27.05 -43.57 -2.14
CA VAL A 94 -26.94 -42.97 -0.80
C VAL A 94 -28.30 -42.65 -0.17
N GLY A 95 -29.40 -43.20 -0.70
CA GLY A 95 -30.73 -43.11 -0.10
C GLY A 95 -31.42 -41.74 -0.23
N VAL A 96 -30.89 -40.82 -1.03
CA VAL A 96 -31.50 -39.50 -1.28
C VAL A 96 -32.49 -39.62 -2.43
N THR A 97 -33.79 -39.53 -2.12
CA THR A 97 -34.85 -39.59 -3.13
C THR A 97 -34.88 -38.33 -3.99
N THR A 98 -34.88 -38.52 -5.32
CA THR A 98 -34.98 -37.44 -6.30
C THR A 98 -36.18 -37.65 -7.23
N ASP A 99 -36.87 -36.57 -7.56
CA ASP A 99 -38.00 -36.60 -8.50
C ASP A 99 -37.50 -36.88 -9.92
N VAL A 100 -38.09 -37.89 -10.56
CA VAL A 100 -37.74 -38.35 -11.91
C VAL A 100 -37.97 -37.26 -12.97
N THR A 101 -38.86 -36.30 -12.70
CA THR A 101 -39.17 -35.17 -13.58
C THR A 101 -38.28 -33.93 -13.34
N ALA A 102 -37.46 -33.93 -12.28
CA ALA A 102 -36.66 -32.76 -11.91
C ALA A 102 -35.59 -32.41 -12.96
N LYS A 103 -35.53 -31.12 -13.34
CA LYS A 103 -34.51 -30.56 -14.25
C LYS A 103 -33.09 -30.73 -13.68
N LYS A 104 -32.09 -30.84 -14.56
CA LYS A 104 -30.67 -31.07 -14.20
C LYS A 104 -30.16 -30.20 -13.05
N ALA A 105 -30.42 -28.90 -13.08
CA ALA A 105 -30.00 -27.97 -12.03
C ALA A 105 -30.60 -28.28 -10.64
N ALA A 106 -31.82 -28.80 -10.57
CA ALA A 106 -32.41 -29.23 -9.30
C ALA A 106 -31.76 -30.52 -8.76
N VAL A 107 -31.34 -31.42 -9.65
CA VAL A 107 -30.58 -32.63 -9.27
C VAL A 107 -29.16 -32.26 -8.80
N VAL A 108 -28.48 -31.33 -9.49
CA VAL A 108 -27.18 -30.78 -9.07
C VAL A 108 -27.29 -30.12 -7.68
N ARG A 109 -28.31 -29.30 -7.46
CA ARG A 109 -28.54 -28.67 -6.15
C ARG A 109 -28.77 -29.69 -5.03
N ARG A 110 -29.48 -30.80 -5.28
CA ARG A 110 -29.61 -31.90 -4.31
C ARG A 110 -28.29 -32.62 -4.04
N LEU A 111 -27.42 -32.71 -5.05
CA LEU A 111 -26.08 -33.27 -4.91
C LEU A 111 -25.18 -32.35 -4.07
N GLU A 112 -25.22 -31.03 -4.30
CA GLU A 112 -24.53 -30.02 -3.50
C GLU A 112 -25.03 -30.01 -2.04
N GLU A 113 -26.35 -30.05 -1.82
CA GLU A 113 -26.96 -30.16 -0.48
C GLU A 113 -26.46 -31.41 0.27
N TYR A 114 -26.33 -32.55 -0.42
CA TYR A 114 -25.79 -33.79 0.16
C TYR A 114 -24.29 -33.69 0.48
N LEU A 115 -23.47 -33.15 -0.42
CA LEU A 115 -22.02 -33.00 -0.21
C LEU A 115 -21.73 -32.01 0.94
N GLN A 116 -22.46 -30.89 1.02
CA GLN A 116 -22.37 -29.93 2.11
C GLN A 116 -22.81 -30.51 3.47
N ALA A 117 -23.74 -31.46 3.49
CA ALA A 117 -24.11 -32.17 4.70
C ALA A 117 -22.98 -33.11 5.17
N ASN A 118 -22.40 -33.88 4.24
CA ASN A 118 -21.25 -34.75 4.53
C ASN A 118 -20.01 -33.97 5.00
N ASP A 119 -19.71 -32.83 4.37
CA ASP A 119 -18.56 -32.00 4.72
C ASP A 119 -18.66 -31.46 6.17
N LYS A 120 -19.86 -31.04 6.58
CA LYS A 120 -20.14 -30.62 7.97
C LYS A 120 -20.02 -31.76 8.99
N ILE A 121 -20.36 -32.99 8.58
CA ILE A 121 -20.22 -34.19 9.44
C ILE A 121 -18.75 -34.58 9.57
N ASN A 122 -18.00 -34.59 8.47
CA ASN A 122 -16.57 -34.91 8.47
C ASN A 122 -15.73 -33.85 9.20
N SER A 123 -16.05 -32.57 9.02
CA SER A 123 -15.44 -31.45 9.75
C SER A 123 -15.71 -31.49 11.27
N ALA A 124 -16.76 -32.18 11.72
CA ALA A 124 -17.05 -32.40 13.15
C ALA A 124 -16.38 -33.66 13.71
N ALA A 125 -15.98 -34.62 12.85
CA ALA A 125 -15.32 -35.86 13.25
C ALA A 125 -13.79 -35.75 13.31
N THR A 126 -13.20 -34.88 12.47
CA THR A 126 -11.75 -34.64 12.45
C THR A 126 -11.38 -33.49 13.38
N GLY A 127 -11.21 -33.80 14.67
CA GLY A 127 -10.91 -32.82 15.72
C GLY A 127 -9.47 -32.30 15.68
N ASP A 128 -9.15 -31.43 14.70
CA ASP A 128 -7.91 -30.65 14.70
C ASP A 128 -8.18 -29.21 15.17
N ALA A 129 -7.72 -28.90 16.38
CA ALA A 129 -8.18 -27.77 17.17
C ALA A 129 -7.33 -26.49 16.99
N VAL A 130 -7.19 -25.98 15.76
CA VAL A 130 -6.64 -24.63 15.50
C VAL A 130 -7.38 -23.94 14.34
N GLY A 131 -8.45 -23.19 14.64
CA GLY A 131 -9.09 -22.30 13.65
C GLY A 131 -10.61 -22.07 13.79
N ALA A 132 -11.33 -22.92 14.51
CA ALA A 132 -12.80 -22.90 14.56
C ALA A 132 -13.41 -21.91 15.58
N ALA A 133 -13.01 -20.63 15.53
CA ALA A 133 -13.47 -19.59 16.48
C ALA A 133 -14.04 -18.31 15.82
N SER A 134 -14.31 -18.32 14.51
CA SER A 134 -14.78 -17.11 13.78
C SER A 134 -16.05 -17.29 12.92
N THR A 135 -16.62 -18.50 12.82
CA THR A 135 -17.78 -18.78 11.94
C THR A 135 -19.07 -19.18 12.67
N ALA A 136 -19.05 -19.27 14.00
CA ALA A 136 -20.20 -19.73 14.80
C ALA A 136 -21.28 -18.66 15.10
N ALA A 137 -21.17 -17.44 14.56
CA ALA A 137 -22.11 -16.33 14.81
C ALA A 137 -23.05 -16.00 13.63
N ALA A 138 -22.94 -16.69 12.49
CA ALA A 138 -23.73 -16.41 11.29
C ALA A 138 -25.00 -17.30 11.14
N ALA A 139 -25.46 -17.93 12.23
CA ALA A 139 -26.54 -18.92 12.21
C ALA A 139 -27.73 -18.57 13.14
N ALA A 140 -28.15 -17.30 13.15
CA ALA A 140 -29.33 -16.83 13.89
C ALA A 140 -30.13 -15.76 13.11
N GLY A 141 -30.56 -16.09 11.88
CA GLY A 141 -31.31 -15.18 11.02
C GLY A 141 -31.96 -15.89 9.83
N GLY A 142 -33.11 -16.54 10.06
CA GLY A 142 -33.79 -17.33 9.03
C GLY A 142 -34.47 -16.46 7.96
N LEU A 143 -33.82 -16.30 6.80
CA LEU A 143 -34.44 -15.69 5.62
C LEU A 143 -34.97 -16.76 4.66
N LYS A 144 -36.30 -16.84 4.57
CA LYS A 144 -37.01 -17.52 3.48
C LYS A 144 -36.78 -16.76 2.16
N GLY A 145 -36.60 -17.51 1.08
CA GLY A 145 -36.90 -17.08 -0.30
C GLY A 145 -36.37 -15.72 -0.76
N ALA A 146 -35.22 -15.71 -1.43
CA ALA A 146 -34.77 -14.55 -2.19
C ALA A 146 -35.59 -14.37 -3.47
N ASP A 147 -36.74 -13.69 -3.37
CA ASP A 147 -37.41 -13.09 -4.52
C ASP A 147 -36.62 -11.86 -4.99
N TYR A 148 -36.27 -11.82 -6.27
CA TYR A 148 -35.59 -10.68 -6.87
C TYR A 148 -36.60 -9.60 -7.30
N GLY A 149 -36.56 -8.46 -6.59
CA GLY A 149 -37.02 -7.17 -7.11
C GLY A 149 -38.52 -6.89 -7.04
N ASN A 150 -38.92 -6.11 -6.05
CA ASN A 150 -40.19 -5.38 -6.09
C ASN A 150 -40.01 -3.97 -5.47
N TRP A 151 -39.65 -2.99 -6.30
CA TRP A 151 -39.40 -1.59 -5.89
C TRP A 151 -40.71 -0.81 -5.69
N ALA A 152 -41.54 -1.19 -4.72
CA ALA A 152 -42.75 -0.43 -4.38
C ALA A 152 -43.32 -0.71 -2.98
N THR A 153 -42.58 -0.41 -1.90
CA THR A 153 -43.22 -0.03 -0.62
C THR A 153 -42.27 0.79 0.26
N SER A 154 -42.65 2.04 0.51
CA SER A 154 -41.96 2.95 1.41
C SER A 154 -42.19 2.59 2.88
N GLY A 155 -41.11 2.24 3.58
CA GLY A 155 -41.03 2.16 5.05
C GLY A 155 -39.62 2.55 5.46
N SER A 156 -39.46 3.34 6.53
CA SER A 156 -38.19 3.97 6.89
C SER A 156 -37.07 2.93 7.10
N THR A 157 -36.03 2.99 6.27
CA THR A 157 -34.78 2.27 6.51
C THR A 157 -34.10 2.86 7.75
N GLN A 158 -33.97 2.06 8.82
CA GLN A 158 -33.07 2.39 9.92
C GLN A 158 -31.61 2.39 9.42
N PRO A 159 -30.71 3.20 10.02
CA PRO A 159 -29.34 3.37 9.54
C PRO A 159 -28.41 2.23 10.00
N GLU A 160 -28.74 0.98 9.66
CA GLU A 160 -27.94 -0.20 9.98
C GLU A 160 -27.37 -0.87 8.73
N THR A 161 -26.43 -0.16 8.10
CA THR A 161 -25.22 -0.72 7.49
C THR A 161 -24.08 0.29 7.61
N LEU A 162 -23.90 0.80 8.84
CA LEU A 162 -22.55 1.20 9.25
C LEU A 162 -21.63 -0.01 9.02
N LEU A 163 -20.44 0.20 8.45
CA LEU A 163 -19.47 -0.88 8.30
C LEU A 163 -19.30 -1.58 9.64
N ASP A 164 -19.35 -2.91 9.65
CA ASP A 164 -18.94 -3.68 10.82
C ASP A 164 -17.42 -3.57 10.97
N LEU A 165 -17.02 -2.54 11.73
CA LEU A 165 -15.62 -2.25 12.04
C LEU A 165 -14.97 -3.40 12.83
N ALA A 166 -15.73 -4.24 13.53
CA ALA A 166 -15.19 -5.42 14.20
C ALA A 166 -14.80 -6.52 13.19
N GLN A 167 -15.63 -6.78 12.18
CA GLN A 167 -15.26 -7.69 11.07
C GLN A 167 -14.07 -7.18 10.24
N ALA A 168 -13.86 -5.86 10.17
CA ALA A 168 -12.69 -5.26 9.52
C ALA A 168 -11.38 -5.41 10.32
N GLY A 169 -11.38 -6.10 11.48
CA GLY A 169 -10.19 -6.28 12.32
C GLY A 169 -9.74 -5.02 13.07
N PHE A 170 -10.58 -3.99 13.11
CA PHE A 170 -10.24 -2.63 13.55
C PHE A 170 -9.94 -2.50 15.05
N TYR A 171 -10.28 -3.51 15.86
CA TYR A 171 -10.21 -3.44 17.34
C TYR A 171 -9.34 -4.52 18.02
N GLN A 172 -8.64 -5.39 17.28
CA GLN A 172 -7.82 -6.46 17.88
C GLN A 172 -6.35 -6.05 18.12
N GLY A 173 -6.10 -5.39 19.26
CA GLY A 173 -4.76 -5.12 19.78
C GLY A 173 -4.62 -3.76 20.48
N ALA A 174 -3.69 -3.63 21.42
CA ALA A 174 -3.43 -2.35 22.10
C ALA A 174 -3.00 -1.23 21.12
N ALA A 175 -2.39 -1.60 19.99
CA ALA A 175 -1.99 -0.70 18.90
C ALA A 175 -3.00 -0.60 17.73
N THR A 176 -4.19 -1.23 17.83
CA THR A 176 -5.25 -1.11 16.80
C THR A 176 -6.35 -0.10 17.16
N MET A 177 -6.30 0.52 18.35
CA MET A 177 -7.27 1.56 18.77
C MET A 177 -7.26 2.82 17.86
N VAL A 178 -6.30 2.93 16.96
CA VAL A 178 -6.15 4.02 16.00
C VAL A 178 -6.73 3.59 14.64
N PRO A 179 -7.71 4.32 14.09
CA PRO A 179 -8.22 4.08 12.74
C PRO A 179 -7.10 3.98 11.71
N ARG A 180 -7.14 2.96 10.85
CA ARG A 180 -6.19 2.81 9.75
C ARG A 180 -6.89 2.90 8.42
N ALA A 181 -6.88 4.10 7.82
CA ALA A 181 -7.33 4.30 6.46
C ALA A 181 -6.21 4.01 5.46
N PHE A 182 -6.54 3.29 4.38
CA PHE A 182 -5.62 3.05 3.27
C PHE A 182 -6.25 3.56 1.97
N GLN A 183 -5.50 4.30 1.16
CA GLN A 183 -5.95 4.80 -0.14
C GLN A 183 -4.90 4.55 -1.21
N LEU A 184 -5.36 4.05 -2.36
CA LEU A 184 -4.59 4.05 -3.60
C LEU A 184 -5.21 5.07 -4.55
N LEU A 185 -4.51 6.18 -4.75
CA LEU A 185 -4.94 7.32 -5.53
C LEU A 185 -4.15 7.30 -6.85
N THR A 186 -4.78 6.79 -7.90
CA THR A 186 -4.12 6.61 -9.20
C THR A 186 -4.52 7.73 -10.16
N VAL A 187 -3.54 8.41 -10.78
CA VAL A 187 -3.79 9.46 -11.78
C VAL A 187 -3.53 8.90 -13.18
N GLY A 188 -4.49 9.10 -14.09
CA GLY A 188 -4.38 8.73 -15.50
C GLY A 188 -4.62 7.25 -15.84
N SER A 189 -4.85 6.37 -14.86
CA SER A 189 -5.13 4.93 -15.09
C SER A 189 -6.59 4.51 -14.91
N SER A 190 -7.45 5.40 -14.39
CA SER A 190 -8.88 5.16 -14.15
C SER A 190 -9.72 6.32 -14.69
N SER A 191 -10.89 6.00 -15.22
CA SER A 191 -11.89 7.01 -15.59
C SER A 191 -12.64 7.50 -14.35
N GLU A 192 -12.69 8.82 -14.18
CA GLU A 192 -13.28 9.45 -12.99
C GLU A 192 -14.68 10.02 -13.30
N ALA A 193 -15.64 9.73 -12.42
CA ALA A 193 -17.03 10.16 -12.56
C ALA A 193 -17.57 10.74 -11.24
N VAL A 194 -18.25 11.89 -11.33
CA VAL A 194 -18.96 12.50 -10.21
C VAL A 194 -20.43 12.09 -10.25
N VAL A 195 -20.94 11.59 -9.12
CA VAL A 195 -22.36 11.39 -8.90
C VAL A 195 -22.96 12.73 -8.44
N SER A 196 -23.66 13.41 -9.35
CA SER A 196 -24.26 14.73 -9.12
C SER A 196 -25.76 14.60 -8.89
N ARG A 197 -26.30 15.19 -7.81
CA ARG A 197 -27.76 15.22 -7.58
C ARG A 197 -28.42 16.15 -8.60
N VAL A 198 -29.41 15.65 -9.33
CA VAL A 198 -30.23 16.42 -10.25
C VAL A 198 -31.43 17.00 -9.52
N ASN A 199 -31.73 18.28 -9.72
CA ASN A 199 -32.94 18.88 -9.16
C ASN A 199 -34.16 18.38 -9.94
N THR A 200 -34.92 17.46 -9.34
CA THR A 200 -36.10 16.82 -9.95
C THR A 200 -37.32 17.72 -10.03
N ALA A 201 -37.34 18.87 -9.34
CA ALA A 201 -38.46 19.82 -9.38
C ALA A 201 -38.70 20.45 -10.77
N ALA A 202 -37.74 20.34 -11.69
CA ALA A 202 -37.88 20.79 -13.07
C ALA A 202 -38.39 19.69 -14.04
N PHE A 203 -38.51 18.43 -13.59
CA PHE A 203 -38.98 17.35 -14.46
C PHE A 203 -40.51 17.19 -14.41
N PRO A 204 -41.20 17.20 -15.56
CA PRO A 204 -42.65 17.03 -15.59
C PRO A 204 -43.05 15.66 -15.06
N GLY A 205 -43.92 15.64 -14.06
CA GLY A 205 -44.47 14.43 -13.46
C GLY A 205 -43.65 13.80 -12.32
N PHE A 206 -42.49 14.34 -11.96
CA PHE A 206 -41.69 13.85 -10.84
C PHE A 206 -42.00 14.58 -9.52
N PRO A 207 -42.15 13.86 -8.39
CA PRO A 207 -42.19 14.49 -7.07
C PRO A 207 -40.89 15.26 -6.78
N ALA A 208 -41.00 16.45 -6.20
CA ALA A 208 -39.83 17.25 -5.77
C ALA A 208 -38.95 16.53 -4.72
N ASN A 209 -39.48 15.46 -4.10
CA ASN A 209 -38.81 14.65 -3.09
C ASN A 209 -38.00 13.49 -3.70
N THR A 210 -38.14 13.21 -5.01
CA THR A 210 -37.44 12.10 -5.66
C THR A 210 -35.97 12.46 -5.83
N GLU A 211 -35.08 11.68 -5.21
CA GLU A 211 -33.65 11.82 -5.44
C GLU A 211 -33.27 11.21 -6.79
N CYS A 212 -32.81 12.06 -7.71
CA CYS A 212 -32.21 11.62 -8.97
C CYS A 212 -30.73 12.00 -8.96
N TYR A 213 -29.90 11.09 -9.46
CA TYR A 213 -28.46 11.27 -9.56
C TYR A 213 -28.05 11.06 -11.02
N THR A 214 -27.17 11.92 -11.52
CA THR A 214 -26.53 11.79 -12.83
C THR A 214 -25.04 11.55 -12.68
N LEU A 215 -24.44 10.88 -13.66
CA LEU A 215 -22.99 10.73 -13.77
C LEU A 215 -22.46 11.80 -14.71
N SER A 216 -21.66 12.72 -14.16
CA SER A 216 -20.89 13.70 -14.92
C SER A 216 -19.42 13.30 -14.95
N ALA A 217 -18.72 13.54 -16.05
CA ALA A 217 -17.27 13.40 -16.11
C ALA A 217 -16.62 14.24 -15.00
N SER A 218 -15.63 13.67 -14.31
CA SER A 218 -14.82 14.42 -13.34
C SER A 218 -13.50 14.85 -13.97
N ASP A 219 -12.96 15.97 -13.49
CA ASP A 219 -11.53 16.18 -13.56
C ASP A 219 -10.82 15.18 -12.61
N ALA A 220 -9.70 14.62 -13.06
CA ALA A 220 -9.00 13.58 -12.33
C ALA A 220 -8.28 14.11 -11.08
N GLU A 221 -7.74 15.32 -11.15
CA GLU A 221 -7.05 15.97 -10.03
C GLU A 221 -8.07 16.35 -8.93
N GLY A 222 -9.17 16.99 -9.31
CA GLY A 222 -10.28 17.31 -8.42
C GLY A 222 -10.91 16.06 -7.77
N ALA A 223 -11.06 14.96 -8.52
CA ALA A 223 -11.53 13.67 -7.97
C ALA A 223 -10.57 13.10 -6.93
N MET A 224 -9.25 13.15 -7.20
CA MET A 224 -8.22 12.71 -6.27
C MET A 224 -8.22 13.54 -4.98
N GLN A 225 -8.17 14.87 -5.09
CA GLN A 225 -8.19 15.79 -3.95
C GLN A 225 -9.48 15.64 -3.12
N ALA A 226 -10.63 15.38 -3.76
CA ALA A 226 -11.89 15.10 -3.07
C ALA A 226 -11.87 13.74 -2.33
N ARG A 227 -11.28 12.69 -2.90
CA ARG A 227 -11.11 11.39 -2.21
C ARG A 227 -10.16 11.48 -1.03
N TYR A 228 -9.01 12.10 -1.22
CA TYR A 228 -8.01 12.29 -0.18
C TYR A 228 -8.58 13.10 0.98
N SER A 229 -9.14 14.28 0.71
CA SER A 229 -9.59 15.20 1.77
C SER A 229 -10.78 14.67 2.58
N LYS A 230 -11.66 13.85 2.01
CA LYS A 230 -12.74 13.17 2.75
C LYS A 230 -12.21 12.16 3.77
N VAL A 231 -11.24 11.32 3.36
CA VAL A 231 -10.65 10.31 4.25
C VAL A 231 -9.75 10.96 5.30
N LEU A 232 -8.95 11.95 4.90
CA LEU A 232 -8.18 12.78 5.83
C LEU A 232 -9.09 13.41 6.89
N GLN A 233 -10.19 14.05 6.48
CA GLN A 233 -11.16 14.65 7.42
C GLN A 233 -11.71 13.62 8.41
N TRP A 234 -12.00 12.39 7.97
CA TRP A 234 -12.44 11.31 8.86
C TRP A 234 -11.34 10.86 9.83
N CYS A 235 -10.11 10.66 9.37
CA CYS A 235 -8.98 10.31 10.25
C CYS A 235 -8.73 11.39 11.31
N LEU A 236 -8.74 12.67 10.92
CA LEU A 236 -8.54 13.81 11.81
C LEU A 236 -9.61 13.95 12.87
N LEU A 237 -10.90 13.75 12.52
CA LEU A 237 -11.99 13.74 13.49
C LEU A 237 -11.79 12.65 14.55
N ASN A 238 -11.34 11.46 14.13
CA ASN A 238 -11.03 10.39 15.08
C ASN A 238 -9.81 10.71 15.96
N MET A 239 -8.72 11.26 15.41
CA MET A 239 -7.55 11.66 16.21
C MET A 239 -7.92 12.73 17.24
N SER A 240 -8.75 13.71 16.87
CA SER A 240 -9.25 14.72 17.80
C SER A 240 -10.14 14.11 18.90
N ASN A 241 -11.02 13.18 18.57
CA ASN A 241 -11.83 12.44 19.54
C ASN A 241 -10.97 11.63 20.53
N LEU A 242 -9.89 11.01 20.03
CA LEU A 242 -8.91 10.26 20.83
C LEU A 242 -7.89 11.17 21.55
N ARG A 243 -7.90 12.49 21.28
CA ARG A 243 -6.93 13.48 21.77
C ARG A 243 -5.48 13.07 21.49
N MET A 244 -5.22 12.59 20.28
CA MET A 244 -3.90 12.19 19.81
C MET A 244 -3.26 13.29 18.96
N ASP A 245 -2.02 13.65 19.30
CA ASP A 245 -1.20 14.49 18.44
C ASP A 245 -0.83 13.69 17.18
N GLY A 246 -0.70 14.39 16.05
CA GLY A 246 -0.35 13.80 14.78
C GLY A 246 0.71 14.58 14.01
N GLU A 247 1.32 13.91 13.06
CA GLU A 247 2.16 14.52 12.03
C GLU A 247 1.61 14.09 10.67
N LEU A 248 1.24 15.06 9.83
CA LEU A 248 0.99 14.80 8.41
C LEU A 248 2.32 14.90 7.68
N THR A 249 2.72 13.80 7.05
CA THR A 249 3.97 13.72 6.29
C THR A 249 3.71 13.32 4.85
N VAL A 250 4.48 13.88 3.91
CA VAL A 250 4.52 13.42 2.52
C VAL A 250 5.96 13.14 2.12
N GLU A 251 6.17 11.98 1.51
CA GLU A 251 7.47 11.52 1.03
C GLU A 251 7.40 11.30 -0.49
N VAL A 252 8.45 11.74 -1.19
CA VAL A 252 8.60 11.54 -2.65
C VAL A 252 9.39 10.26 -2.91
N GLY A 253 8.99 9.48 -3.91
CA GLY A 253 9.64 8.20 -4.21
C GLY A 253 8.91 7.33 -5.23
N LYS A 254 8.95 6.01 -5.04
CA LYS A 254 8.21 5.06 -5.87
C LYS A 254 7.57 3.95 -5.05
N LEU A 255 6.33 3.60 -5.42
CA LEU A 255 5.66 2.39 -4.94
C LEU A 255 6.01 1.23 -5.86
N LEU A 256 6.76 0.25 -5.35
CA LEU A 256 7.10 -0.98 -6.06
C LEU A 256 6.16 -2.10 -5.61
N LEU A 257 5.49 -2.75 -6.55
CA LEU A 257 4.64 -3.91 -6.27
C LEU A 257 5.45 -5.19 -6.39
N THR A 258 5.35 -6.07 -5.38
CA THR A 258 5.94 -7.40 -5.49
C THR A 258 5.09 -8.27 -6.40
N THR A 259 5.67 -9.35 -6.94
CA THR A 259 4.96 -10.25 -7.88
C THR A 259 3.70 -10.88 -7.27
N SER A 260 3.61 -11.01 -5.95
CA SER A 260 2.44 -11.52 -5.23
C SER A 260 1.25 -10.55 -5.16
N ALA A 261 1.43 -9.26 -5.52
CA ALA A 261 0.32 -8.32 -5.67
C ALA A 261 -0.65 -8.71 -6.80
N MET A 262 -0.12 -9.38 -7.83
CA MET A 262 -0.85 -9.88 -8.98
C MET A 262 -1.07 -11.38 -8.84
N ARG A 263 -2.31 -11.87 -9.00
CA ARG A 263 -2.53 -13.31 -9.07
C ARG A 263 -2.06 -13.84 -10.42
N HIS A 264 -1.64 -15.09 -10.46
CA HIS A 264 -1.28 -15.74 -11.72
C HIS A 264 -2.47 -15.67 -12.69
N ASN A 265 -2.19 -15.33 -13.95
CA ASN A 265 -3.14 -15.08 -15.05
C ASN A 265 -3.96 -13.77 -15.00
N GLU A 266 -3.88 -12.94 -13.96
CA GLU A 266 -4.50 -11.59 -14.00
C GLU A 266 -3.61 -10.61 -14.78
N ARG A 267 -4.11 -10.07 -15.90
CA ARG A 267 -3.42 -8.98 -16.66
C ARG A 267 -3.88 -7.57 -16.29
N VAL A 268 -5.07 -7.45 -15.71
CA VAL A 268 -5.70 -6.19 -15.29
C VAL A 268 -6.38 -6.44 -13.95
N VAL A 269 -6.19 -5.54 -13.00
CA VAL A 269 -6.81 -5.59 -11.66
C VAL A 269 -7.44 -4.23 -11.40
N SER A 270 -8.66 -4.21 -10.82
CA SER A 270 -9.31 -2.94 -10.48
C SER A 270 -8.54 -2.20 -9.38
N ALA A 271 -8.52 -0.87 -9.41
CA ALA A 271 -7.86 -0.06 -8.38
C ALA A 271 -8.37 -0.40 -6.97
N TYR A 272 -9.67 -0.70 -6.82
CA TYR A 272 -10.27 -1.16 -5.57
C TYR A 272 -9.71 -2.50 -5.09
N THR A 273 -9.67 -3.51 -5.97
CA THR A 273 -9.11 -4.84 -5.65
C THR A 273 -7.62 -4.76 -5.31
N LEU A 274 -6.86 -3.93 -6.05
CA LEU A 274 -5.46 -3.69 -5.75
C LEU A 274 -5.31 -3.01 -4.38
N GLN A 275 -6.05 -1.94 -4.11
CA GLN A 275 -6.04 -1.24 -2.81
C GLN A 275 -6.29 -2.20 -1.64
N GLN A 276 -7.28 -3.10 -1.74
CA GLN A 276 -7.55 -4.12 -0.72
C GLN A 276 -6.36 -5.07 -0.52
N ARG A 277 -5.72 -5.55 -1.60
CA ARG A 277 -4.52 -6.40 -1.51
C ARG A 277 -3.37 -5.67 -0.84
N LEU A 278 -3.09 -4.42 -1.24
CA LEU A 278 -2.05 -3.60 -0.64
C LEU A 278 -2.27 -3.40 0.87
N GLN A 279 -3.50 -3.10 1.27
CA GLN A 279 -3.86 -2.92 2.68
C GLN A 279 -3.68 -4.21 3.51
N LEU A 280 -4.11 -5.35 2.98
CA LEU A 280 -4.19 -6.62 3.72
C LEU A 280 -2.89 -7.43 3.73
N THR A 281 -2.27 -7.64 2.56
CA THR A 281 -1.10 -8.52 2.43
C THR A 281 0.21 -7.77 2.24
N ARG A 282 0.18 -6.43 2.17
CA ARG A 282 1.33 -5.54 1.92
C ARG A 282 2.35 -6.07 0.90
N PRO A 283 1.92 -6.49 -0.32
CA PRO A 283 2.82 -7.02 -1.34
C PRO A 283 3.47 -5.85 -2.10
N TYR A 284 4.12 -4.95 -1.36
CA TYR A 284 4.75 -3.75 -1.90
C TYR A 284 5.92 -3.28 -1.03
N THR A 285 6.89 -2.65 -1.67
CA THR A 285 7.97 -1.91 -1.04
C THR A 285 7.83 -0.44 -1.43
N TRP A 286 8.03 0.47 -0.48
CA TRP A 286 8.09 1.91 -0.76
C TRP A 286 9.54 2.36 -0.65
N ILE A 287 10.06 2.95 -1.71
CA ILE A 287 11.40 3.56 -1.72
C ILE A 287 11.21 5.07 -1.75
N SER A 288 11.52 5.75 -0.63
CA SER A 288 11.66 7.21 -0.62
C SER A 288 13.03 7.55 -1.18
N CYS A 289 13.07 8.22 -2.32
CA CYS A 289 14.33 8.58 -2.97
C CYS A 289 14.08 9.68 -4.01
N VAL A 290 15.05 10.58 -4.14
CA VAL A 290 15.15 11.63 -5.15
C VAL A 290 16.65 11.69 -5.53
N PRO A 291 17.02 11.82 -6.82
CA PRO A 291 18.43 11.84 -7.19
C PRO A 291 19.07 13.18 -6.83
N GLU A 292 20.37 13.18 -6.51
CA GLU A 292 21.12 14.41 -6.15
C GLU A 292 21.06 15.49 -7.23
N SER A 293 20.95 15.11 -8.50
CA SER A 293 20.79 16.03 -9.64
C SER A 293 19.51 16.88 -9.55
N ALA A 294 18.52 16.47 -8.75
CA ALA A 294 17.29 17.21 -8.52
C ALA A 294 17.38 18.28 -7.42
N ILE A 295 18.43 18.29 -6.58
CA ILE A 295 18.53 19.18 -5.41
C ILE A 295 18.32 20.65 -5.80
N SER A 296 19.00 21.13 -6.85
CA SER A 296 18.86 22.52 -7.33
C SER A 296 17.47 22.85 -7.87
N ALA A 297 16.72 21.85 -8.36
CA ALA A 297 15.34 22.05 -8.80
C ALA A 297 14.38 22.15 -7.60
N VAL A 298 14.62 21.36 -6.54
CA VAL A 298 13.86 21.44 -5.29
C VAL A 298 14.15 22.75 -4.56
N GLU A 299 15.41 23.15 -4.39
CA GLU A 299 15.77 24.42 -3.75
C GLU A 299 15.12 25.62 -4.46
N LYS A 300 15.10 25.61 -5.79
CA LYS A 300 14.42 26.63 -6.60
C LYS A 300 12.92 26.66 -6.32
N LEU A 301 12.23 25.50 -6.32
CA LEU A 301 10.81 25.42 -6.00
C LEU A 301 10.53 25.93 -4.58
N LEU A 302 11.33 25.54 -3.59
CA LEU A 302 11.17 25.96 -2.20
C LEU A 302 11.32 27.48 -2.06
N ALA A 303 12.31 28.08 -2.73
CA ALA A 303 12.50 29.53 -2.78
C ALA A 303 11.31 30.24 -3.47
N GLU A 304 10.82 29.74 -4.60
CA GLU A 304 9.64 30.27 -5.30
C GLU A 304 8.36 30.17 -4.46
N LYS A 305 8.27 29.17 -3.57
CA LYS A 305 7.16 28.97 -2.64
C LYS A 305 7.33 29.73 -1.32
N GLY A 306 8.43 30.44 -1.11
CA GLY A 306 8.69 31.25 0.08
C GLY A 306 9.04 30.42 1.32
N PHE A 307 9.80 29.35 1.16
CA PHE A 307 10.42 28.63 2.28
C PHE A 307 11.78 29.22 2.63
N ASP A 308 12.01 29.44 3.93
CA ASP A 308 13.29 29.90 4.48
C ASP A 308 14.10 28.71 4.99
N LEU A 309 15.42 28.71 4.73
CA LEU A 309 16.35 27.70 5.24
C LEU A 309 16.69 28.01 6.72
N VAL A 310 16.19 27.18 7.64
CA VAL A 310 16.29 27.40 9.09
C VAL A 310 17.72 27.22 9.62
N SER A 311 18.50 26.31 9.03
CA SER A 311 19.94 26.14 9.31
C SER A 311 20.74 26.18 8.02
N LYS A 312 21.73 27.08 7.96
CA LYS A 312 22.65 27.20 6.81
C LYS A 312 23.55 25.98 6.62
N ASN A 313 23.89 25.31 7.72
CA ASN A 313 24.66 24.08 7.70
C ASN A 313 23.69 22.90 7.85
N ALA A 314 23.95 21.81 7.14
CA ALA A 314 23.23 20.58 7.38
C ALA A 314 23.55 20.04 8.78
N ARG A 315 22.55 19.45 9.44
CA ARG A 315 22.69 18.82 10.76
C ARG A 315 22.94 17.33 10.57
N LEU A 316 24.06 16.85 11.11
CA LEU A 316 24.38 15.43 11.20
C LEU A 316 23.62 14.81 12.38
N THR A 317 22.91 13.71 12.14
CA THR A 317 22.22 12.92 13.18
C THR A 317 22.25 11.44 12.84
N TYR A 318 22.26 10.57 13.86
CA TYR A 318 22.13 9.13 13.67
C TYR A 318 20.73 8.68 14.07
N GLU A 319 19.94 8.20 13.11
CA GLU A 319 18.59 7.68 13.35
C GLU A 319 18.64 6.15 13.37
N GLY A 320 18.19 5.54 14.46
CA GLY A 320 18.20 4.09 14.66
C GLY A 320 16.89 3.49 15.16
N THR A 321 16.73 2.19 14.98
CA THR A 321 15.60 1.41 15.52
C THR A 321 16.10 0.35 16.48
N ILE A 322 15.65 0.41 17.73
CA ILE A 322 15.94 -0.56 18.78
C ILE A 322 14.73 -1.51 18.89
N LYS A 323 14.94 -2.79 18.60
CA LYS A 323 13.94 -3.84 18.77
C LYS A 323 14.00 -4.38 20.19
N ARG A 324 12.87 -4.36 20.90
CA ARG A 324 12.71 -4.95 22.24
C ARG A 324 11.81 -6.19 22.15
N THR A 325 11.59 -6.84 23.28
CA THR A 325 10.76 -8.06 23.37
C THR A 325 9.31 -7.82 22.94
N ASN A 326 8.76 -6.63 23.21
CA ASN A 326 7.33 -6.33 23.06
C ASN A 326 7.02 -5.22 22.03
N ASP A 327 7.99 -4.39 21.67
CA ASP A 327 7.84 -3.18 20.87
C ASP A 327 9.16 -2.75 20.21
N ASN A 328 9.09 -1.70 19.37
CA ASN A 328 10.26 -1.04 18.80
C ASN A 328 10.32 0.42 19.29
N LEU A 329 11.53 0.91 19.52
CA LEU A 329 11.82 2.32 19.78
C LEU A 329 12.65 2.93 18.66
N GLU A 330 12.35 4.17 18.32
CA GLU A 330 13.13 5.00 17.41
C GLU A 330 14.03 5.92 18.25
N VAL A 331 15.34 5.86 18.02
CA VAL A 331 16.35 6.67 18.72
C VAL A 331 17.00 7.64 17.74
N VAL A 332 17.23 8.87 18.19
CA VAL A 332 17.95 9.91 17.44
C VAL A 332 19.15 10.35 18.27
N LEU A 333 20.34 10.24 17.69
CA LEU A 333 21.60 10.71 18.28
C LEU A 333 22.09 11.96 17.55
N ASP A 334 22.79 12.83 18.27
CA ASP A 334 23.50 13.99 17.72
C ASP A 334 24.86 13.61 17.09
N GLU A 335 25.57 14.61 16.56
CA GLU A 335 26.94 14.51 16.03
C GLU A 335 28.00 14.10 17.08
N HIS A 336 27.62 13.91 18.34
CA HIS A 336 28.47 13.46 19.43
C HIS A 336 28.03 12.10 20.00
N MET A 337 27.18 11.36 19.26
CA MET A 337 26.58 10.07 19.65
C MET A 337 25.70 10.14 20.91
N LYS A 338 25.28 11.33 21.34
CA LYS A 338 24.38 11.49 22.49
C LYS A 338 22.94 11.45 22.03
N VAL A 339 22.09 10.81 22.83
CA VAL A 339 20.65 10.72 22.57
C VAL A 339 20.00 12.11 22.64
N ASP A 340 19.61 12.63 21.48
CA ASP A 340 18.80 13.84 21.31
C ASP A 340 17.31 13.52 21.55
N GLY A 341 16.87 12.31 21.19
CA GLY A 341 15.49 11.89 21.38
C GLY A 341 15.26 10.37 21.38
N VAL A 342 14.24 9.95 22.13
CA VAL A 342 13.72 8.57 22.14
C VAL A 342 12.20 8.62 21.95
N TYR A 343 11.74 7.87 20.96
CA TYR A 343 10.37 7.90 20.45
C TYR A 343 9.82 6.49 20.28
N GLY A 344 8.50 6.33 20.37
CA GLY A 344 7.85 5.09 19.99
C GLY A 344 7.75 4.99 18.47
N GLU A 345 7.60 3.76 17.96
CA GLU A 345 7.34 3.51 16.54
C GLU A 345 6.13 4.32 16.02
N TRP A 346 6.25 4.86 14.80
CA TRP A 346 5.17 5.58 14.13
C TRP A 346 3.92 4.71 13.87
N VAL A 347 2.79 5.08 14.45
CA VAL A 347 1.48 4.50 14.13
C VAL A 347 0.83 5.30 12.99
N CYS A 348 0.69 4.69 11.82
CA CYS A 348 0.01 5.30 10.68
C CYS A 348 -1.53 5.22 10.83
N VAL A 349 -2.17 6.39 10.90
CA VAL A 349 -3.64 6.59 10.94
C VAL A 349 -4.23 6.62 9.52
N GLN A 350 -3.49 7.21 8.59
CA GLN A 350 -3.81 7.18 7.15
C GLN A 350 -2.54 6.87 6.38
N THR A 351 -2.67 6.00 5.38
CA THR A 351 -1.67 5.78 4.34
C THR A 351 -2.34 6.00 2.99
N ALA A 352 -1.91 7.00 2.24
CA ALA A 352 -2.36 7.27 0.88
C ALA A 352 -1.18 7.27 -0.09
N PHE A 353 -1.22 6.41 -1.10
CA PHE A 353 -0.28 6.40 -2.21
C PHE A 353 -0.87 7.15 -3.39
N CYS A 354 -0.26 8.26 -3.81
CA CYS A 354 -0.63 8.97 -5.03
C CYS A 354 0.34 8.52 -6.14
N THR A 355 -0.10 7.64 -7.02
CA THR A 355 0.76 7.00 -8.03
C THR A 355 0.62 7.65 -9.39
N SER A 356 1.74 7.87 -10.08
CA SER A 356 1.78 8.41 -11.45
C SER A 356 2.61 7.55 -12.40
N LEU A 357 2.23 7.61 -13.69
CA LEU A 357 2.98 7.04 -14.81
C LEU A 357 4.04 7.99 -15.38
N GLU A 358 4.03 9.28 -14.98
CA GLU A 358 4.86 10.31 -15.61
C GLU A 358 5.87 10.94 -14.64
N LYS A 359 5.50 11.06 -13.35
CA LYS A 359 6.29 11.65 -12.26
C LYS A 359 6.46 10.67 -11.09
N PRO A 360 7.37 10.91 -10.13
CA PRO A 360 7.50 10.09 -8.93
C PRO A 360 6.19 10.00 -8.15
N ASP A 361 5.99 8.87 -7.48
CA ASP A 361 4.83 8.67 -6.63
C ASP A 361 5.00 9.48 -5.33
N LEU A 362 3.89 9.70 -4.64
CA LEU A 362 3.86 10.33 -3.32
C LEU A 362 3.28 9.37 -2.29
N ARG A 363 3.94 9.24 -1.14
CA ARG A 363 3.41 8.55 0.04
C ARG A 363 3.01 9.59 1.07
N VAL A 364 1.70 9.79 1.21
CA VAL A 364 1.09 10.68 2.19
C VAL A 364 0.68 9.86 3.41
N LEU A 365 1.20 10.20 4.59
CA LEU A 365 0.94 9.50 5.84
C LEU A 365 0.45 10.50 6.89
N LEU A 366 -0.71 10.25 7.48
CA LEU A 366 -1.08 10.86 8.76
C LEU A 366 -0.66 9.88 9.86
N ARG A 367 0.26 10.28 10.73
CA ARG A 367 0.88 9.41 11.73
C ARG A 367 0.74 9.99 13.12
N SER A 368 0.91 9.15 14.13
CA SER A 368 1.00 9.54 15.55
C SER A 368 2.05 8.68 16.24
N ARG A 369 2.67 9.19 17.31
CA ARG A 369 3.62 8.44 18.14
C ARG A 369 3.01 8.16 19.51
N PRO A 370 3.04 6.90 20.00
CA PRO A 370 2.69 6.63 21.39
C PRO A 370 3.71 7.30 22.33
N PRO A 371 3.28 7.81 23.50
CA PRO A 371 4.20 8.42 24.46
C PRO A 371 5.15 7.37 25.05
N VAL A 372 6.45 7.63 24.95
CA VAL A 372 7.51 6.83 25.59
C VAL A 372 7.56 7.14 27.08
N SER A 373 7.81 6.13 27.92
CA SER A 373 7.93 6.35 29.37
C SER A 373 9.14 7.23 29.71
N ALA A 374 9.04 8.00 30.80
CA ALA A 374 10.17 8.79 31.28
C ALA A 374 11.38 7.92 31.69
N GLN A 375 11.11 6.70 32.16
CA GLN A 375 12.14 5.73 32.54
C GLN A 375 12.92 5.21 31.32
N ASP A 376 12.24 4.91 30.20
CA ASP A 376 12.91 4.51 28.96
C ASP A 376 13.82 5.65 28.47
N ARG A 377 13.30 6.88 28.42
CA ARG A 377 14.07 8.08 28.00
C ARG A 377 15.31 8.29 28.87
N ASP A 378 15.18 8.21 30.19
CA ASP A 378 16.30 8.35 31.12
C ASP A 378 17.32 7.20 30.98
N THR A 379 16.84 5.98 30.69
CA THR A 379 17.70 4.81 30.46
C THR A 379 18.57 5.01 29.23
N TYR A 380 17.97 5.20 28.05
CA TYR A 380 18.74 5.36 26.80
C TYR A 380 19.58 6.65 26.80
N SER A 381 19.17 7.74 27.46
CA SER A 381 20.01 8.95 27.54
C SER A 381 21.31 8.79 28.35
N ARG A 382 21.42 7.71 29.15
CA ARG A 382 22.62 7.39 29.96
C ARG A 382 23.41 6.21 29.40
N THR A 383 22.80 5.39 28.55
CA THR A 383 23.40 4.19 27.97
C THR A 383 23.94 4.50 26.57
N PRO A 384 25.22 4.22 26.27
CA PRO A 384 25.74 4.36 24.91
C PRO A 384 25.01 3.37 23.99
N VAL A 385 24.54 3.84 22.84
CA VAL A 385 23.83 3.01 21.84
C VAL A 385 24.79 2.55 20.75
N ILE A 386 25.68 3.43 20.29
CA ILE A 386 26.69 3.13 19.27
C ILE A 386 28.06 3.66 19.68
N GLU A 387 29.11 3.04 19.16
CA GLU A 387 30.49 3.53 19.25
C GLU A 387 31.08 3.66 17.84
N LEU A 388 31.72 4.79 17.56
CA LEU A 388 32.51 5.00 16.34
C LEU A 388 33.95 4.57 16.59
N SER A 389 34.46 3.63 15.80
CA SER A 389 35.84 3.17 15.88
C SER A 389 36.43 2.93 14.50
N GLN A 390 37.53 3.60 14.16
CA GLN A 390 38.25 3.42 12.89
C GLN A 390 37.37 3.52 11.63
N ASP A 391 36.50 4.53 11.60
CA ASP A 391 35.50 4.78 10.54
C ASP A 391 34.42 3.69 10.39
N ASP A 392 34.32 2.76 11.35
CA ASP A 392 33.27 1.75 11.47
C ASP A 392 32.33 2.05 12.67
N VAL A 393 31.10 1.54 12.63
CA VAL A 393 30.05 1.83 13.61
C VAL A 393 29.57 0.55 14.28
N SER A 394 29.87 0.42 15.58
CA SER A 394 29.51 -0.75 16.38
C SER A 394 28.25 -0.52 17.21
N ASP A 395 27.35 -1.51 17.23
CA ASP A 395 26.30 -1.61 18.24
C ASP A 395 26.95 -1.93 19.60
N VAL A 396 26.81 -1.02 20.56
CA VAL A 396 27.29 -1.20 21.95
C VAL A 396 26.14 -1.19 22.95
N LEU A 397 24.90 -1.26 22.46
CA LEU A 397 23.71 -1.31 23.30
C LEU A 397 23.72 -2.60 24.14
N PRO A 398 23.60 -2.53 25.48
CA PRO A 398 23.49 -3.71 26.31
C PRO A 398 22.23 -4.53 25.95
N PRO A 399 22.32 -5.87 25.84
CA PRO A 399 21.23 -6.71 25.33
C PRO A 399 19.95 -6.66 26.20
N GLU A 400 20.06 -6.32 27.48
CA GLU A 400 18.93 -6.03 28.37
C GLU A 400 18.07 -4.82 27.94
N HIS A 401 18.60 -3.96 27.06
CA HIS A 401 17.92 -2.80 26.51
C HIS A 401 17.42 -3.00 25.07
N GLY A 402 17.54 -4.23 24.53
CA GLY A 402 17.11 -4.60 23.18
C GLY A 402 18.27 -4.80 22.22
N GLN A 403 17.99 -4.75 20.92
CA GLN A 403 18.97 -4.90 19.85
C GLN A 403 18.82 -3.76 18.84
N LEU A 404 19.92 -3.14 18.41
CA LEU A 404 19.90 -2.16 17.32
C LEU A 404 19.72 -2.91 15.99
N VAL A 405 18.54 -2.83 15.38
CA VAL A 405 18.21 -3.55 14.13
C VAL A 405 18.33 -2.68 12.88
N TYR A 406 18.43 -1.36 13.06
CA TYR A 406 18.64 -0.39 12.00
C TYR A 406 19.41 0.81 12.56
N LEU A 407 20.36 1.34 11.78
CA LEU A 407 21.03 2.61 12.02
C LEU A 407 21.35 3.28 10.68
N SER A 408 21.13 4.59 10.62
CA SER A 408 21.54 5.43 9.49
C SER A 408 22.18 6.72 9.99
N GLU A 409 23.26 7.13 9.34
CA GLU A 409 23.78 8.50 9.40
C GLU A 409 22.96 9.39 8.47
N ASN A 410 22.60 10.58 8.92
CA ASN A 410 21.72 11.48 8.18
C ASN A 410 22.30 12.90 8.17
N GLU A 411 22.67 13.39 6.99
CA GLU A 411 22.93 14.81 6.76
C GLU A 411 21.59 15.48 6.39
N SER A 412 21.05 16.33 7.28
CA SER A 412 19.70 16.90 7.12
C SER A 412 19.69 18.42 6.96
N ARG A 413 18.88 18.94 6.01
CA ARG A 413 18.61 20.37 5.83
C ARG A 413 17.12 20.66 6.03
N HIS A 414 16.82 21.75 6.73
CA HIS A 414 15.45 22.10 7.15
C HIS A 414 15.02 23.42 6.51
N PHE A 415 13.92 23.37 5.77
CA PHE A 415 13.26 24.52 5.17
C PHE A 415 11.88 24.69 5.83
N GLU A 416 11.53 25.89 6.27
CA GLU A 416 10.26 26.19 6.95
C GLU A 416 9.49 27.29 6.22
N ARG A 417 8.16 27.18 6.20
CA ARG A 417 7.25 28.25 5.79
C ARG A 417 6.01 28.25 6.68
N LEU A 418 5.69 29.41 7.25
CA LEU A 418 4.37 29.63 7.84
C LEU A 418 3.34 29.88 6.72
N ASN A 419 2.27 29.09 6.69
CA ASN A 419 1.16 29.37 5.77
C ASN A 419 0.30 30.55 6.25
N ALA A 420 -0.67 30.96 5.43
CA ALA A 420 -1.57 32.09 5.74
C ALA A 420 -2.45 31.88 7.00
N LYS A 421 -2.47 30.68 7.58
CA LYS A 421 -3.18 30.34 8.82
C LYS A 421 -2.23 30.26 10.04
N GLY A 422 -0.95 30.60 9.87
CA GLY A 422 0.07 30.59 10.93
C GLY A 422 0.63 29.20 11.25
N ILE A 423 0.51 28.25 10.33
CA ILE A 423 0.90 26.84 10.53
C ILE A 423 2.23 26.60 9.81
N ALA A 424 3.21 26.05 10.54
CA ALA A 424 4.49 25.69 9.99
C ALA A 424 4.34 24.47 9.06
N ILE A 425 4.72 24.67 7.80
CA ILE A 425 4.99 23.60 6.85
C ILE A 425 6.50 23.48 6.76
N VAL A 426 7.02 22.29 7.05
CA VAL A 426 8.44 21.98 7.05
C VAL A 426 8.74 21.08 5.86
N VAL A 427 9.83 21.35 5.14
CA VAL A 427 10.43 20.43 4.18
C VAL A 427 11.82 20.06 4.69
N ARG A 428 12.06 18.78 4.89
CA ARG A 428 13.37 18.22 5.23
C ARG A 428 13.96 17.53 4.03
N GLU A 429 15.15 17.96 3.64
CA GLU A 429 16.07 17.16 2.84
C GLU A 429 16.89 16.30 3.80
N ILE A 430 17.01 15.01 3.51
CA ILE A 430 17.78 14.06 4.31
C ILE A 430 18.64 13.25 3.35
N LYS A 431 19.97 13.41 3.38
CA LYS A 431 20.88 12.45 2.78
C LYS A 431 21.11 11.34 3.80
N ARG A 432 20.54 10.18 3.53
CA ARG A 432 20.55 9.00 4.41
C ARG A 432 21.62 8.04 3.93
N GLN A 433 22.57 7.75 4.81
CA GLN A 433 23.58 6.71 4.67
C GLN A 433 23.25 5.58 5.67
N PRO A 434 22.67 4.46 5.22
CA PRO A 434 22.52 3.27 6.06
C PRO A 434 23.90 2.77 6.53
N LEU A 435 23.97 2.36 7.79
CA LEU A 435 25.19 1.89 8.45
C LEU A 435 25.02 0.47 9.00
N ILE A 436 23.95 0.25 9.76
CA ILE A 436 23.58 -1.07 10.30
C ILE A 436 22.20 -1.40 9.76
N VAL A 437 22.08 -2.51 9.02
CA VAL A 437 20.80 -3.00 8.49
C VAL A 437 20.70 -4.49 8.78
N LEU A 438 20.03 -4.85 9.89
CA LEU A 438 19.78 -6.25 10.26
C LEU A 438 18.41 -6.74 9.75
N ARG A 439 18.04 -6.31 8.54
CA ARG A 439 16.80 -6.67 7.83
C ARG A 439 17.17 -7.42 6.55
N ASP A 440 16.22 -8.18 6.00
CA ASP A 440 16.41 -8.95 4.76
C ASP A 440 16.52 -8.08 3.48
N GLU A 441 16.48 -6.75 3.62
CA GLU A 441 16.56 -5.77 2.53
C GLU A 441 17.83 -4.91 2.73
N GLU A 442 18.78 -4.99 1.80
CA GLU A 442 19.90 -4.05 1.73
C GLU A 442 19.38 -2.66 1.36
N GLU A 443 19.83 -1.61 2.07
CA GLU A 443 19.48 -0.23 1.78
C GLU A 443 20.70 0.55 1.26
N ASP A 444 20.56 1.18 0.10
CA ASP A 444 21.55 2.10 -0.46
C ASP A 444 21.46 3.51 0.16
N ALA A 445 22.58 4.23 0.04
CA ALA A 445 22.67 5.67 0.30
C ALA A 445 21.77 6.46 -0.67
N ARG A 446 21.02 7.44 -0.15
CA ARG A 446 19.96 8.13 -0.90
C ARG A 446 19.61 9.50 -0.35
N VAL A 447 19.00 10.35 -1.18
CA VAL A 447 18.39 11.61 -0.74
C VAL A 447 16.88 11.45 -0.64
N GLU A 448 16.33 11.79 0.52
CA GLU A 448 14.90 11.77 0.83
C GLU A 448 14.41 13.21 0.99
N TYR A 449 13.25 13.53 0.41
CA TYR A 449 12.52 14.76 0.72
C TYR A 449 11.22 14.41 1.44
N ARG A 450 11.08 14.92 2.67
CA ARG A 450 9.90 14.78 3.52
C ARG A 450 9.29 16.15 3.79
N ILE A 451 8.04 16.34 3.38
CA ILE A 451 7.20 17.45 3.84
C ILE A 451 6.53 16.99 5.14
N SER A 452 6.51 17.81 6.18
CA SER A 452 5.90 17.51 7.49
C SER A 452 5.12 18.69 8.04
N VAL A 453 3.97 18.42 8.67
CA VAL A 453 3.14 19.38 9.41
C VAL A 453 2.65 18.75 10.70
N ASP A 454 2.88 19.43 11.82
CA ASP A 454 2.36 19.02 13.13
C ASP A 454 0.87 19.35 13.27
N ILE A 455 0.11 18.39 13.81
CA ILE A 455 -1.34 18.44 13.97
C ILE A 455 -1.65 18.20 15.45
N PRO A 456 -1.91 19.26 16.25
CA PRO A 456 -2.10 19.12 17.68
C PRO A 456 -3.43 18.44 18.03
N ALA A 457 -3.41 17.58 19.05
CA ALA A 457 -4.56 16.87 19.62
C ALA A 457 -5.71 17.80 20.02
N SER A 458 -5.35 18.99 20.50
CA SER A 458 -6.26 20.04 20.92
C SER A 458 -5.98 21.30 20.12
N ALA A 459 -6.92 21.67 19.26
CA ALA A 459 -6.94 22.94 18.55
C ALA A 459 -7.27 24.07 19.56
N GLY A 460 -6.33 24.37 20.45
CA GLY A 460 -6.48 25.32 21.54
C GLY A 460 -6.67 26.75 21.01
N SER A 461 -7.88 27.29 21.13
CA SER A 461 -8.34 28.62 20.67
C SER A 461 -8.23 28.93 19.17
N HIS A 462 -7.33 28.27 18.43
CA HIS A 462 -7.16 28.42 17.00
C HIS A 462 -7.98 27.37 16.25
N THR A 463 -8.99 27.82 15.50
CA THR A 463 -9.76 26.97 14.58
C THR A 463 -8.92 26.59 13.36
N VAL A 464 -7.95 25.71 13.55
CA VAL A 464 -7.11 25.19 12.47
C VAL A 464 -7.95 24.28 11.58
N ASP A 465 -8.24 24.75 10.37
CA ASP A 465 -8.82 23.95 9.30
C ASP A 465 -7.72 23.05 8.68
N VAL A 466 -7.44 21.94 9.38
CA VAL A 466 -6.43 20.94 9.02
C VAL A 466 -6.74 20.30 7.65
N ARG A 467 -8.00 20.27 7.20
CA ARG A 467 -8.36 19.74 5.88
C ARG A 467 -7.76 20.60 4.76
N ALA A 468 -7.88 21.93 4.85
CA ALA A 468 -7.25 22.80 3.87
C ALA A 468 -5.72 22.74 3.93
N VAL A 469 -5.13 22.56 5.11
CA VAL A 469 -3.68 22.36 5.27
C VAL A 469 -3.23 21.07 4.60
N GLY A 470 -3.98 19.97 4.78
CA GLY A 470 -3.66 18.71 4.11
C GLY A 470 -3.77 18.79 2.58
N LEU A 471 -4.70 19.60 2.06
CA LEU A 471 -4.77 19.90 0.63
C LEU A 471 -3.60 20.78 0.16
N GLU A 472 -3.24 21.83 0.91
CA GLU A 472 -2.05 22.67 0.62
C GLU A 472 -0.76 21.84 0.57
N VAL A 473 -0.59 20.92 1.53
CA VAL A 473 0.53 19.98 1.60
C VAL A 473 0.52 18.98 0.44
N LEU A 474 -0.65 18.47 0.05
CA LEU A 474 -0.75 17.60 -1.13
C LEU A 474 -0.37 18.35 -2.41
N THR A 475 -0.92 19.53 -2.66
CA THR A 475 -0.58 20.35 -3.84
C THR A 475 0.91 20.68 -3.87
N LEU A 476 1.52 21.08 -2.75
CA LEU A 476 2.97 21.32 -2.66
C LEU A 476 3.78 20.05 -2.99
N ALA A 477 3.34 18.87 -2.52
CA ALA A 477 3.99 17.61 -2.84
C ALA A 477 3.84 17.23 -4.32
N GLU A 478 2.70 17.56 -4.95
CA GLU A 478 2.48 17.33 -6.38
C GLU A 478 3.35 18.21 -7.27
N GLU A 479 3.58 19.47 -6.85
CA GLU A 479 4.52 20.41 -7.46
C GLU A 479 5.97 19.96 -7.25
N LEU A 480 6.31 19.45 -6.07
CA LEU A 480 7.62 18.88 -5.77
C LEU A 480 7.92 17.67 -6.65
N SER A 481 6.97 16.72 -6.75
CA SER A 481 7.06 15.56 -7.64
C SER A 481 7.21 15.97 -9.11
N ALA A 482 6.52 17.02 -9.56
CA ALA A 482 6.68 17.57 -10.91
C ALA A 482 8.07 18.21 -11.12
N ALA A 483 8.59 18.97 -10.14
CA ALA A 483 9.90 19.61 -10.23
C ALA A 483 11.06 18.60 -10.31
N VAL A 484 10.94 17.45 -9.65
CA VAL A 484 11.95 16.37 -9.70
C VAL A 484 11.72 15.37 -10.84
N GLN A 485 10.66 15.50 -11.64
CA GLN A 485 10.24 14.53 -12.65
C GLN A 485 11.36 14.17 -13.64
N VAL A 486 11.97 15.17 -14.27
CA VAL A 486 13.02 14.97 -15.28
C VAL A 486 14.24 14.26 -14.70
N PRO A 487 14.93 14.79 -13.66
CA PRO A 487 16.11 14.14 -13.11
C PRO A 487 15.81 12.75 -12.52
N PHE A 488 14.62 12.53 -11.93
CA PHE A 488 14.20 11.21 -11.45
C PHE A 488 14.05 10.21 -12.59
N ASN A 489 13.41 10.61 -13.70
CA ASN A 489 13.19 9.74 -14.84
C ASN A 489 14.51 9.42 -15.58
N GLU A 490 15.46 10.35 -15.60
CA GLU A 490 16.82 10.15 -16.10
C GLU A 490 17.64 9.20 -15.22
N ALA A 491 17.57 9.34 -13.89
CA ALA A 491 18.32 8.52 -12.94
C ALA A 491 17.79 7.08 -12.82
N TYR A 492 16.47 6.89 -12.79
CA TYR A 492 15.82 5.61 -12.50
C TYR A 492 15.08 4.97 -13.68
N GLY A 493 15.20 5.55 -14.88
CA GLY A 493 14.74 4.91 -16.11
C GLY A 493 13.22 4.83 -16.30
N LEU A 494 12.43 5.72 -15.69
CA LEU A 494 10.98 5.86 -15.94
C LEU A 494 10.64 6.44 -17.34
N VAL A 495 11.52 6.22 -18.33
CA VAL A 495 11.25 6.58 -19.72
C VAL A 495 10.19 5.63 -20.27
N ARG A 496 9.05 6.17 -20.70
CA ARG A 496 8.08 5.41 -21.51
C ARG A 496 8.82 4.78 -22.68
N SER A 497 8.92 3.45 -22.71
CA SER A 497 9.03 2.77 -24.00
C SER A 497 7.76 3.11 -24.77
N SER A 498 7.89 3.95 -25.79
CA SER A 498 6.78 4.19 -26.71
C SER A 498 6.44 2.84 -27.31
N SER A 499 5.27 2.29 -26.95
CA SER A 499 4.79 1.04 -27.52
C SER A 499 4.79 1.21 -29.03
N ALA A 500 5.66 0.47 -29.71
CA ALA A 500 5.78 0.54 -31.16
C ALA A 500 4.39 0.25 -31.76
N SER A 501 3.82 1.26 -32.41
CA SER A 501 2.59 1.11 -33.15
C SER A 501 2.88 0.24 -34.38
N SER A 502 2.36 -0.99 -34.35
CA SER A 502 2.39 -1.95 -35.47
C SER A 502 1.04 -2.64 -35.59
#